data_AF-K1U6E9-F1
#
_entry.id   AF-K1U6E9-F1
#
_cell.length_a   1.000
_cell.length_b   1.000
_cell.length_c   1.000
_cell.angle_alpha   90.00
_cell.angle_beta   90.00
_cell.angle_gamma   90.00
#
_symmetry.space_group_name_H-M   'P 1'
#
loop_
_entity.id
_entity.type
_entity.pdbx_description
1 polymer ?
#
loop_
_entity_poly.entity_id
_entity_poly.type
_entity_poly.pdbx_seq_one_letter_code
_entity_poly.pdbx_strand_id
1 'polypeptide(L)'
;GLTLELVGDSNDYFGKGLSGGKLVVYPPQGSKFKAEENIIIGNVALYGATSGKAFINGVAGERFCVRNSGAIAVVEGVGDHGCEYMTGGRVVVLGMTGKNFAAGMSGGIAYVLDEGNDLYKRLNKEMVSSSEITSKYDVLELKSMIQEHVALTNSAKGKEVLDNFGEYLPKFKKIIPHDYERVLKTIVQMEEKGLSAEQAQIEA
;
A
#
# COMPACT_ATOMS: atom_id res chain seq x y z
N GLY A 1 -18.71 9.00 -4.93
CA GLY A 1 -17.81 10.00 -4.30
C GLY A 1 -17.05 10.76 -5.36
N LEU A 2 -16.25 11.76 -4.95
CA LEU A 2 -15.38 12.53 -5.84
C LEU A 2 -14.26 11.64 -6.40
N THR A 3 -14.01 11.73 -7.71
CA THR A 3 -12.84 11.12 -8.36
C THR A 3 -12.05 12.22 -9.06
N LEU A 4 -10.76 12.31 -8.77
CA LEU A 4 -9.83 13.21 -9.44
C LEU A 4 -8.80 12.38 -10.20
N GLU A 5 -8.65 12.70 -11.47
CA GLU A 5 -7.71 12.06 -12.37
C GLU A 5 -6.75 13.12 -12.90
N LEU A 6 -5.46 12.87 -12.73
CA LEU A 6 -4.38 13.78 -13.11
C LEU A 6 -3.46 13.09 -14.12
N VAL A 7 -3.44 13.63 -15.33
CA VAL A 7 -2.48 13.24 -16.36
C VAL A 7 -1.28 14.19 -16.27
N GLY A 8 -0.14 13.69 -15.84
CA GLY A 8 1.03 14.52 -15.51
C GLY A 8 1.70 14.08 -14.22
N ASP A 9 2.19 15.04 -13.45
CA ASP A 9 2.79 14.85 -12.14
C ASP A 9 2.15 15.78 -11.09
N SER A 10 2.46 15.52 -9.81
CA SER A 10 2.04 16.35 -8.70
C SER A 10 3.21 16.61 -7.75
N ASN A 11 3.13 17.73 -7.03
CA ASN A 11 4.11 18.07 -6.00
C ASN A 11 3.75 17.41 -4.65
N ASP A 12 4.32 17.92 -3.57
CA ASP A 12 4.10 17.44 -2.20
C ASP A 12 2.62 17.44 -1.79
N TYR A 13 2.29 16.62 -0.79
CA TYR A 13 0.97 16.55 -0.15
C TYR A 13 -0.17 16.07 -1.05
N PHE A 14 0.14 15.33 -2.13
CA PHE A 14 -0.87 14.67 -2.94
C PHE A 14 -1.84 13.86 -2.05
N GLY A 15 -3.12 14.24 -2.04
CA GLY A 15 -4.15 13.57 -1.24
C GLY A 15 -4.01 13.73 0.28
N LYS A 16 -3.39 14.80 0.79
CA LYS A 16 -3.39 15.13 2.23
C LYS A 16 -4.82 15.12 2.79
N GLY A 17 -5.03 14.38 3.87
CA GLY A 17 -6.33 14.27 4.53
C GLY A 17 -7.41 13.60 3.67
N LEU A 18 -7.03 12.73 2.71
CA LEU A 18 -7.99 11.99 1.88
C LEU A 18 -9.03 11.29 2.77
N SER A 19 -10.30 11.52 2.44
CA SER A 19 -11.46 11.19 3.28
C SER A 19 -12.64 10.69 2.43
N GLY A 20 -12.38 9.66 1.63
CA GLY A 20 -13.39 8.87 0.92
C GLY A 20 -13.42 9.07 -0.60
N GLY A 21 -12.70 10.08 -1.11
CA GLY A 21 -12.51 10.28 -2.55
C GLY A 21 -11.59 9.25 -3.20
N LYS A 22 -11.53 9.29 -4.53
CA LYS A 22 -10.56 8.53 -5.34
C LYS A 22 -9.61 9.49 -6.05
N LEU A 23 -8.32 9.25 -5.94
CA LEU A 23 -7.27 10.00 -6.62
C LEU A 23 -6.52 9.07 -7.57
N VAL A 24 -6.28 9.53 -8.79
CA VAL A 24 -5.56 8.77 -9.81
C VAL A 24 -4.54 9.72 -10.46
N VAL A 25 -3.28 9.30 -10.56
CA VAL A 25 -2.22 10.06 -11.24
C VAL A 25 -1.37 9.12 -12.09
N TYR A 26 -1.10 9.54 -13.32
CA TYR A 26 -0.29 8.77 -14.27
C TYR A 26 0.36 9.68 -15.32
N PRO A 27 1.48 9.24 -15.95
CA PRO A 27 2.19 10.04 -16.93
C PRO A 27 1.35 10.28 -18.20
N PRO A 28 1.57 11.39 -18.92
CA PRO A 28 0.93 11.62 -20.21
C PRO A 28 1.23 10.51 -21.22
N GLN A 29 0.28 10.23 -22.11
CA GLN A 29 0.48 9.28 -23.19
C GLN A 29 1.68 9.67 -24.06
N GLY A 30 2.53 8.70 -24.40
CA GLY A 30 3.75 8.94 -25.19
C GLY A 30 4.97 9.37 -24.36
N SER A 31 4.86 9.40 -23.03
CA SER A 31 6.02 9.51 -22.14
C SER A 31 7.03 8.40 -22.45
N LYS A 32 8.31 8.79 -22.61
CA LYS A 32 9.40 7.88 -23.02
C LYS A 32 10.13 7.24 -21.85
N PHE A 33 9.92 7.73 -20.64
CA PHE A 33 10.50 7.17 -19.42
C PHE A 33 9.59 6.07 -18.85
N LYS A 34 10.18 5.19 -18.06
CA LYS A 34 9.46 4.16 -17.31
C LYS A 34 8.86 4.77 -16.04
N ALA A 35 7.55 4.65 -15.87
CA ALA A 35 6.86 5.28 -14.75
C ALA A 35 7.39 4.75 -13.41
N GLU A 36 7.63 3.44 -13.32
CA GLU A 36 8.09 2.74 -12.12
C GLU A 36 9.51 3.13 -11.67
N GLU A 37 10.25 3.85 -12.51
CA GLU A 37 11.60 4.35 -12.22
C GLU A 37 11.62 5.88 -11.99
N ASN A 38 10.49 6.57 -12.06
CA ASN A 38 10.42 8.05 -12.05
C ASN A 38 9.44 8.60 -11.01
N ILE A 39 9.85 9.67 -10.33
CA ILE A 39 9.00 10.36 -9.35
C ILE A 39 7.87 11.08 -10.08
N ILE A 40 6.62 10.78 -9.69
CA ILE A 40 5.40 11.39 -10.24
C ILE A 40 4.58 12.15 -9.19
N ILE A 41 4.77 11.84 -7.91
CA ILE A 41 4.23 12.63 -6.81
C ILE A 41 5.31 12.96 -5.78
N GLY A 42 5.22 14.15 -5.20
CA GLY A 42 6.17 14.63 -4.20
C GLY A 42 6.06 13.93 -2.84
N ASN A 43 6.61 14.60 -1.83
CA ASN A 43 6.73 14.11 -0.47
C ASN A 43 5.40 14.19 0.30
N VAL A 44 5.32 13.41 1.39
CA VAL A 44 4.25 13.51 2.40
C VAL A 44 2.84 13.31 1.80
N ALA A 45 2.75 12.55 0.71
CA ALA A 45 1.48 12.20 0.08
C ALA A 45 0.62 11.34 1.03
N LEU A 46 -0.69 11.56 0.98
CA LEU A 46 -1.70 10.89 1.80
C LEU A 46 -1.51 11.08 3.31
N TYR A 47 -0.88 12.19 3.70
CA TYR A 47 -0.71 12.53 5.11
C TYR A 47 -2.05 12.54 5.85
N GLY A 48 -2.18 11.69 6.87
CA GLY A 48 -3.34 11.67 7.75
C GLY A 48 -4.64 11.27 7.05
N ALA A 49 -4.56 10.58 5.91
CA ALA A 49 -5.74 10.09 5.21
C ALA A 49 -6.54 9.12 6.08
N THR A 50 -7.87 9.23 6.07
CA THR A 50 -8.77 8.44 6.94
C THR A 50 -9.63 7.46 6.16
N SER A 51 -9.88 7.72 4.88
CA SER A 51 -10.58 6.81 3.98
C SER A 51 -10.36 7.24 2.52
N GLY A 52 -10.79 6.43 1.57
CA GLY A 52 -10.63 6.72 0.13
C GLY A 52 -9.53 5.91 -0.53
N LYS A 53 -9.32 6.16 -1.82
CA LYS A 53 -8.39 5.38 -2.65
C LYS A 53 -7.44 6.28 -3.43
N ALA A 54 -6.19 5.85 -3.60
CA ALA A 54 -5.20 6.54 -4.42
C ALA A 54 -4.42 5.56 -5.30
N PHE A 55 -4.32 5.86 -6.60
CA PHE A 55 -3.63 5.02 -7.57
C PHE A 55 -2.59 5.86 -8.33
N ILE A 56 -1.32 5.50 -8.17
CA ILE A 56 -0.17 6.30 -8.59
C ILE A 56 0.70 5.46 -9.51
N ASN A 57 0.67 5.74 -10.81
CA ASN A 57 1.53 5.09 -11.81
C ASN A 57 2.87 5.83 -11.84
N GLY A 58 3.74 5.45 -10.91
CA GLY A 58 5.09 5.97 -10.75
C GLY A 58 5.54 5.98 -9.29
N VAL A 59 6.67 6.63 -9.05
CA VAL A 59 7.33 6.67 -7.73
C VAL A 59 6.81 7.87 -6.92
N ALA A 60 6.52 7.64 -5.65
CA ALA A 60 6.27 8.71 -4.68
C ALA A 60 7.57 9.13 -3.98
N GLY A 61 7.63 10.40 -3.57
CA GLY A 61 8.69 10.91 -2.72
C GLY A 61 8.73 10.29 -1.32
N GLU A 62 9.40 10.99 -0.40
CA GLU A 62 9.55 10.56 0.99
C GLU A 62 8.23 10.65 1.76
N ARG A 63 8.11 9.88 2.85
CA ARG A 63 6.96 9.91 3.79
C ARG A 63 5.61 9.65 3.13
N PHE A 64 5.60 8.86 2.06
CA PHE A 64 4.36 8.38 1.45
C PHE A 64 3.49 7.65 2.48
N CYS A 65 2.20 7.97 2.55
CA CYS A 65 1.25 7.39 3.52
C CYS A 65 1.62 7.62 5.00
N VAL A 66 2.36 8.68 5.32
CA VAL A 66 2.64 9.03 6.71
C VAL A 66 1.33 9.27 7.47
N ARG A 67 1.17 8.63 8.63
CA ARG A 67 -0.05 8.69 9.46
C ARG A 67 -1.34 8.29 8.71
N ASN A 68 -1.25 7.50 7.65
CA ASN A 68 -2.44 6.93 7.02
C ASN A 68 -3.23 6.10 8.05
N SER A 69 -4.52 6.37 8.17
CA SER A 69 -5.43 5.77 9.15
C SER A 69 -6.56 4.98 8.48
N GLY A 70 -6.63 4.93 7.15
CA GLY A 70 -7.71 4.19 6.49
C GLY A 70 -7.80 4.31 4.97
N ALA A 71 -6.92 5.05 4.31
CA ALA A 71 -6.87 5.08 2.85
C ALA A 71 -6.23 3.82 2.27
N ILE A 72 -6.68 3.48 1.06
CA ILE A 72 -6.15 2.41 0.22
C ILE A 72 -5.27 3.06 -0.85
N ALA A 73 -4.02 2.62 -1.01
CA ALA A 73 -3.12 3.19 -2.00
C ALA A 73 -2.36 2.12 -2.78
N VAL A 74 -2.13 2.36 -4.08
CA VAL A 74 -1.22 1.58 -4.92
C VAL A 74 -0.25 2.54 -5.61
N VAL A 75 1.05 2.26 -5.48
CA VAL A 75 2.15 3.08 -6.01
C VAL A 75 3.26 2.18 -6.55
N GLU A 76 4.08 2.64 -7.49
CA GLU A 76 5.12 1.82 -8.14
C GLU A 76 6.51 1.95 -7.49
N GLY A 77 6.66 2.84 -6.52
CA GLY A 77 7.84 2.97 -5.68
C GLY A 77 7.64 4.05 -4.64
N VAL A 78 8.42 4.03 -3.56
CA VAL A 78 8.36 5.06 -2.52
C VAL A 78 9.75 5.44 -2.05
N GLY A 79 9.93 6.72 -1.69
CA GLY A 79 11.14 7.21 -1.02
C GLY A 79 11.27 6.72 0.42
N ASP A 80 12.15 7.39 1.17
CA ASP A 80 12.42 7.06 2.58
C ASP A 80 11.19 7.32 3.47
N HIS A 81 11.09 6.61 4.59
CA HIS A 81 10.01 6.76 5.58
C HIS A 81 8.59 6.47 5.05
N GLY A 82 8.46 5.63 4.02
CA GLY A 82 7.14 5.17 3.57
C GLY A 82 6.36 4.47 4.68
N CYS A 83 5.06 4.74 4.77
CA CYS A 83 4.13 4.22 5.78
C CYS A 83 4.51 4.55 7.24
N GLU A 84 5.32 5.58 7.47
CA GLU A 84 5.68 6.02 8.81
C GLU A 84 4.45 6.41 9.64
N TYR A 85 4.35 5.92 10.88
CA TYR A 85 3.21 6.16 11.78
C TYR A 85 1.83 5.78 11.22
N MET A 86 1.77 4.89 10.22
CA MET A 86 0.50 4.40 9.68
C MET A 86 -0.24 3.59 10.77
N THR A 87 -1.53 3.92 10.96
CA THR A 87 -2.41 3.33 11.98
C THR A 87 -3.58 2.55 11.37
N GLY A 88 -3.76 2.62 10.05
CA GLY A 88 -4.83 1.91 9.35
C GLY A 88 -4.72 2.06 7.83
N GLY A 89 -5.57 1.34 7.10
CA GLY A 89 -5.60 1.34 5.63
C GLY A 89 -4.82 0.19 4.98
N ARG A 90 -4.65 0.29 3.66
CA ARG A 90 -3.95 -0.68 2.81
C ARG A 90 -3.02 0.02 1.85
N VAL A 91 -1.78 -0.43 1.76
CA VAL A 91 -0.80 0.14 0.81
C VAL A 91 -0.16 -0.97 -0.01
N VAL A 92 -0.14 -0.84 -1.32
CA VAL A 92 0.63 -1.71 -2.22
C VAL A 92 1.74 -0.89 -2.87
N VAL A 93 2.97 -1.38 -2.78
CA VAL A 93 4.13 -0.81 -3.46
C VAL A 93 4.63 -1.84 -4.49
N LEU A 94 4.51 -1.51 -5.78
CA LEU A 94 4.89 -2.38 -6.91
C LEU A 94 6.36 -2.25 -7.32
N GLY A 95 7.20 -1.73 -6.43
CA GLY A 95 8.62 -1.55 -6.67
C GLY A 95 9.37 -1.18 -5.39
N MET A 96 10.48 -0.45 -5.55
CA MET A 96 11.43 -0.25 -4.46
C MET A 96 10.90 0.73 -3.39
N THR A 97 11.26 0.45 -2.14
CA THR A 97 11.05 1.37 -1.01
C THR A 97 12.35 2.09 -0.66
N GLY A 98 12.28 3.27 -0.06
CA GLY A 98 13.39 3.88 0.65
C GLY A 98 13.63 3.29 2.04
N LYS A 99 14.58 3.87 2.77
CA LYS A 99 14.99 3.48 4.13
C LYS A 99 13.92 3.77 5.16
N ASN A 100 14.02 3.09 6.30
CA ASN A 100 13.16 3.28 7.47
C ASN A 100 11.66 3.13 7.16
N PHE A 101 11.33 2.26 6.19
CA PHE A 101 9.95 1.96 5.82
C PHE A 101 9.20 1.35 7.02
N ALA A 102 7.94 1.72 7.19
CA ALA A 102 7.03 1.28 8.26
C ALA A 102 7.48 1.62 9.70
N ALA A 103 8.38 2.60 9.89
CA ALA A 103 8.75 3.06 11.22
C ALA A 103 7.54 3.62 11.98
N GLY A 104 7.35 3.17 13.23
CA GLY A 104 6.20 3.57 14.05
C GLY A 104 4.84 3.13 13.51
N MET A 105 4.78 2.26 12.50
CA MET A 105 3.53 1.72 11.97
C MET A 105 2.87 0.82 13.02
N SER A 106 1.67 1.20 13.47
CA SER A 106 0.93 0.52 14.55
C SER A 106 -0.39 -0.09 14.09
N GLY A 107 -0.86 0.20 12.88
CA GLY A 107 -1.99 -0.50 12.27
C GLY A 107 -2.02 -0.45 10.74
N GLY A 108 -2.92 -1.25 10.15
CA GLY A 108 -3.02 -1.41 8.69
C GLY A 108 -2.09 -2.50 8.13
N ILE A 109 -2.09 -2.65 6.81
CA ILE A 109 -1.27 -3.64 6.09
C ILE A 109 -0.61 -2.97 4.88
N ALA A 110 0.68 -3.24 4.68
CA ALA A 110 1.37 -2.90 3.45
C ALA A 110 1.83 -4.17 2.73
N TYR A 111 1.69 -4.20 1.41
CA TYR A 111 2.23 -5.22 0.53
C TYR A 111 3.32 -4.60 -0.34
N VAL A 112 4.54 -5.12 -0.26
CA VAL A 112 5.68 -4.57 -1.01
C VAL A 112 6.23 -5.65 -1.92
N LEU A 113 6.38 -5.33 -3.20
CA LEU A 113 7.05 -6.17 -4.17
C LEU A 113 8.58 -6.08 -3.97
N ASP A 114 9.19 -7.11 -3.41
CA ASP A 114 10.63 -7.16 -3.09
C ASP A 114 11.38 -8.08 -4.06
N GLU A 115 11.56 -7.63 -5.30
CA GLU A 115 12.24 -8.42 -6.34
C GLU A 115 13.72 -8.69 -6.03
N GLY A 116 14.35 -7.80 -5.26
CA GLY A 116 15.75 -7.92 -4.85
C GLY A 116 15.98 -8.75 -3.59
N ASN A 117 14.91 -9.19 -2.91
CA ASN A 117 14.95 -9.86 -1.61
C ASN A 117 15.80 -9.09 -0.58
N ASP A 118 15.73 -7.76 -0.61
CA ASP A 118 16.56 -6.86 0.18
C ASP A 118 15.77 -5.79 0.95
N LEU A 119 14.43 -5.87 0.94
CA LEU A 119 13.54 -5.03 1.73
C LEU A 119 13.94 -5.02 3.22
N TYR A 120 14.42 -6.14 3.75
CA TYR A 120 14.85 -6.26 5.14
C TYR A 120 15.95 -5.27 5.55
N LYS A 121 16.70 -4.69 4.60
CA LYS A 121 17.72 -3.66 4.84
C LYS A 121 17.12 -2.27 5.01
N ARG A 122 15.93 -2.06 4.46
CA ARG A 122 15.24 -0.77 4.38
C ARG A 122 14.02 -0.70 5.32
N LEU A 123 13.51 -1.85 5.75
CA LEU A 123 12.41 -1.99 6.71
C LEU A 123 12.87 -1.66 8.13
N ASN A 124 12.13 -0.80 8.82
CA ASN A 124 12.21 -0.67 10.27
C ASN A 124 11.41 -1.82 10.90
N LYS A 125 12.07 -2.61 11.77
CA LYS A 125 11.52 -3.87 12.31
C LYS A 125 11.09 -3.75 13.77
N GLU A 126 11.06 -2.54 14.33
CA GLU A 126 10.78 -2.32 15.75
C GLU A 126 9.37 -2.75 16.13
N MET A 127 8.39 -2.48 15.26
CA MET A 127 6.96 -2.72 15.54
C MET A 127 6.28 -3.64 14.53
N VAL A 128 6.94 -3.98 13.42
CA VAL A 128 6.33 -4.70 12.29
C VAL A 128 7.05 -6.01 11.97
N SER A 129 6.27 -7.01 11.58
CA SER A 129 6.75 -8.23 10.94
C SER A 129 6.70 -8.08 9.42
N SER A 130 7.57 -8.82 8.73
CA SER A 130 7.52 -9.01 7.28
C SER A 130 7.46 -10.49 6.99
N SER A 131 6.46 -10.92 6.21
CA SER A 131 6.23 -12.32 5.87
C SER A 131 5.80 -12.49 4.42
N GLU A 132 5.86 -13.73 3.93
CA GLU A 132 5.23 -14.10 2.66
C GLU A 132 3.70 -14.00 2.77
N ILE A 133 3.05 -13.89 1.61
CA ILE A 133 1.59 -13.83 1.52
C ILE A 133 1.04 -15.24 1.30
N THR A 134 0.52 -15.84 2.37
CA THR A 134 0.00 -17.22 2.34
C THR A 134 -1.52 -17.31 2.46
N SER A 135 -2.16 -16.29 3.07
CA SER A 135 -3.62 -16.25 3.23
C SER A 135 -4.32 -15.97 1.90
N LYS A 136 -5.33 -16.79 1.56
CA LYS A 136 -6.16 -16.55 0.37
C LYS A 136 -6.82 -15.17 0.37
N TYR A 137 -7.18 -14.64 1.54
CA TYR A 137 -7.79 -13.31 1.67
C TYR A 137 -6.80 -12.21 1.27
N ASP A 138 -5.57 -12.28 1.78
CA ASP A 138 -4.51 -11.30 1.45
C ASP A 138 -4.16 -11.38 -0.05
N VAL A 139 -4.09 -12.60 -0.63
CA VAL A 139 -3.82 -12.81 -2.06
C VAL A 139 -4.91 -12.15 -2.93
N LEU A 140 -6.18 -12.33 -2.57
CA LEU A 140 -7.31 -11.74 -3.30
C LEU A 140 -7.35 -10.21 -3.13
N GLU A 141 -7.08 -9.70 -1.93
CA GLU A 141 -7.03 -8.26 -1.66
C GLU A 141 -5.92 -7.60 -2.49
N LEU A 142 -4.70 -8.14 -2.43
CA LEU A 142 -3.57 -7.66 -3.21
C LEU A 142 -3.88 -7.66 -4.70
N LYS A 143 -4.37 -8.78 -5.25
CA LYS A 143 -4.69 -8.90 -6.68
C LYS A 143 -5.75 -7.88 -7.10
N SER A 144 -6.80 -7.70 -6.29
CA SER A 144 -7.87 -6.74 -6.54
C SER A 144 -7.36 -5.29 -6.55
N MET A 145 -6.48 -4.93 -5.61
CA MET A 145 -5.87 -3.60 -5.56
C MET A 145 -5.04 -3.32 -6.83
N ILE A 146 -4.24 -4.30 -7.29
CA ILE A 146 -3.42 -4.15 -8.50
C ILE A 146 -4.30 -4.10 -9.75
N GLN A 147 -5.39 -4.88 -9.81
CA GLN A 147 -6.36 -4.81 -10.90
C GLN A 147 -7.02 -3.44 -11.01
N GLU A 148 -7.46 -2.86 -9.89
CA GLU A 148 -8.03 -1.50 -9.87
C GLU A 148 -6.97 -0.46 -10.28
N HIS A 149 -5.73 -0.61 -9.81
CA HIS A 149 -4.62 0.24 -10.22
C HIS A 149 -4.39 0.22 -11.75
N VAL A 150 -4.30 -0.97 -12.35
CA VAL A 150 -4.12 -1.14 -13.79
C VAL A 150 -5.30 -0.57 -14.58
N ALA A 151 -6.52 -0.84 -14.12
CA ALA A 151 -7.73 -0.35 -14.79
C ALA A 151 -7.80 1.18 -14.84
N LEU A 152 -7.29 1.87 -13.81
CA LEU A 152 -7.38 3.32 -13.68
C LEU A 152 -6.16 4.06 -14.23
N THR A 153 -4.98 3.43 -14.25
CA THR A 153 -3.72 4.10 -14.61
C THR A 153 -3.06 3.57 -15.86
N ASN A 154 -3.55 2.44 -16.39
CA ASN A 154 -2.95 1.70 -17.48
C ASN A 154 -1.48 1.29 -17.21
N SER A 155 -1.09 1.17 -15.94
CA SER A 155 0.26 0.83 -15.46
C SER A 155 0.85 -0.38 -16.19
N ALA A 156 2.05 -0.22 -16.73
CA ALA A 156 2.79 -1.31 -17.36
C ALA A 156 3.27 -2.32 -16.32
N LYS A 157 3.83 -1.84 -15.19
CA LYS A 157 4.30 -2.69 -14.10
C LYS A 157 3.17 -3.50 -13.46
N GLY A 158 2.02 -2.87 -13.21
CA GLY A 158 0.85 -3.54 -12.68
C GLY A 158 0.33 -4.64 -13.62
N LYS A 159 0.32 -4.40 -14.95
CA LYS A 159 -0.05 -5.43 -15.93
C LYS A 159 0.91 -6.60 -15.91
N GLU A 160 2.22 -6.31 -15.94
CA GLU A 160 3.26 -7.34 -15.88
C GLU A 160 3.10 -8.23 -14.64
N VAL A 161 2.84 -7.62 -13.48
CA VAL A 161 2.59 -8.34 -12.23
C VAL A 161 1.31 -9.17 -12.30
N LEU A 162 0.23 -8.68 -12.90
CA LEU A 162 -1.03 -9.43 -13.02
C LEU A 162 -0.94 -10.60 -14.00
N ASP A 163 -0.26 -10.41 -15.12
CA ASP A 163 -0.09 -11.43 -16.15
C ASP A 163 0.77 -12.59 -15.64
N ASN A 164 1.75 -12.29 -14.76
CA ASN A 164 2.68 -13.26 -14.17
C ASN A 164 2.46 -13.42 -12.65
N PHE A 165 1.22 -13.26 -12.18
CA PHE A 165 0.92 -13.11 -10.75
C PHE A 165 1.41 -14.29 -9.90
N GLY A 166 1.37 -15.52 -10.41
CA GLY A 166 1.89 -16.70 -9.70
C GLY A 166 3.40 -16.64 -9.45
N GLU A 167 4.16 -16.03 -10.34
CA GLU A 167 5.62 -15.86 -10.22
C GLU A 167 6.00 -14.66 -9.35
N TYR A 168 5.16 -13.61 -9.38
CA TYR A 168 5.36 -12.41 -8.58
C TYR A 168 4.88 -12.57 -7.14
N LEU A 169 3.86 -13.38 -6.86
CA LEU A 169 3.28 -13.52 -5.52
C LEU A 169 4.32 -13.88 -4.44
N PRO A 170 5.24 -14.84 -4.65
CA PRO A 170 6.28 -15.15 -3.65
C PRO A 170 7.27 -14.00 -3.37
N LYS A 171 7.39 -13.05 -4.31
CA LYS A 171 8.25 -11.86 -4.17
C LYS A 171 7.57 -10.74 -3.38
N PHE A 172 6.25 -10.82 -3.17
CA PHE A 172 5.57 -9.88 -2.30
C PHE A 172 5.80 -10.21 -0.83
N LYS A 173 6.03 -9.17 -0.04
CA LYS A 173 6.07 -9.23 1.41
C LYS A 173 4.85 -8.50 2.00
N LYS A 174 4.16 -9.16 2.92
CA LYS A 174 3.18 -8.53 3.81
C LYS A 174 3.93 -7.92 4.98
N ILE A 175 3.70 -6.63 5.22
CA ILE A 175 4.20 -5.89 6.38
C ILE A 175 3.00 -5.55 7.25
N ILE A 176 3.06 -5.98 8.51
CA ILE A 176 1.99 -5.81 9.47
C ILE A 176 2.55 -5.55 10.87
N PRO A 177 1.97 -4.63 11.65
CA PRO A 177 2.37 -4.41 13.05
C PRO A 177 2.07 -5.62 13.92
N HIS A 178 2.96 -5.93 14.87
CA HIS A 178 2.84 -7.10 15.75
C HIS A 178 1.53 -7.11 16.54
N ASP A 179 1.17 -5.96 17.12
CA ASP A 179 -0.04 -5.81 17.93
C ASP A 179 -1.29 -5.96 17.08
N TYR A 180 -1.28 -5.32 15.92
CA TYR A 180 -2.38 -5.40 14.96
C TYR A 180 -2.57 -6.83 14.43
N GLU A 181 -1.49 -7.54 14.12
CA GLU A 181 -1.55 -8.95 13.72
C GLU A 181 -2.13 -9.84 14.82
N ARG A 182 -1.78 -9.60 16.09
CA ARG A 182 -2.35 -10.33 17.23
C ARG A 182 -3.85 -10.10 17.35
N VAL A 183 -4.30 -8.85 17.29
CA VAL A 183 -5.73 -8.50 17.34
C VAL A 183 -6.50 -9.18 16.21
N LEU A 184 -6.00 -9.14 14.96
CA LEU A 184 -6.66 -9.81 13.84
C LEU A 184 -6.78 -11.33 14.04
N LYS A 185 -5.75 -11.98 14.59
CA LYS A 185 -5.81 -13.43 14.90
C LYS A 185 -6.85 -13.71 15.98
N THR A 186 -6.94 -12.88 17.02
CA THR A 186 -7.94 -13.02 18.08
C THR A 186 -9.35 -12.87 17.52
N ILE A 187 -9.60 -11.88 16.67
CA ILE A 187 -10.91 -11.67 16.02
C ILE A 187 -11.32 -12.93 15.24
N VAL A 188 -10.44 -13.49 14.41
CA VAL A 188 -10.73 -14.71 13.64
C VAL A 188 -11.06 -15.89 14.57
N GLN A 189 -10.31 -16.06 15.66
CA GLN A 189 -10.60 -17.13 16.64
C GLN A 189 -11.93 -16.95 17.36
N MET A 190 -12.36 -15.70 17.59
CA MET A 190 -13.67 -15.41 18.20
C MET A 190 -14.81 -15.65 17.21
N GLU A 191 -14.64 -15.27 15.95
CA GLU A 191 -15.61 -15.60 14.88
C GLU A 191 -15.76 -17.12 14.69
N GLU A 192 -14.66 -17.87 14.72
CA GLU A 192 -14.69 -19.35 14.67
C GLU A 192 -15.41 -19.98 15.88
N LYS A 193 -15.43 -19.30 17.02
CA LYS A 193 -16.20 -19.69 18.21
C LYS A 193 -17.67 -19.29 18.15
N GLY A 194 -18.11 -18.66 17.06
CA GLY A 194 -19.50 -18.33 16.78
C GLY A 194 -19.93 -16.91 17.18
N LEU A 195 -18.99 -16.03 17.53
CA LEU A 195 -19.29 -14.62 17.73
C LEU A 195 -19.55 -13.91 16.39
N SER A 196 -20.42 -12.89 16.40
CA SER A 196 -20.53 -12.00 15.25
C SER A 196 -19.24 -11.19 15.08
N ALA A 197 -18.95 -10.73 13.85
CA ALA A 197 -17.76 -9.92 13.58
C ALA A 197 -17.66 -8.68 14.47
N GLU A 198 -18.80 -8.05 14.78
CA GLU A 198 -18.85 -6.88 15.66
C GLU A 198 -18.54 -7.24 17.12
N GLN A 199 -19.04 -8.37 17.61
CA GLN A 199 -18.74 -8.86 18.95
C GLN A 199 -17.26 -9.27 19.08
N ALA A 200 -16.74 -9.98 18.07
CA ALA A 200 -15.35 -10.40 18.01
C ALA A 200 -14.38 -9.21 18.01
N GLN A 201 -14.74 -8.08 17.37
CA GLN A 201 -13.93 -6.86 17.39
C GLN A 201 -13.93 -6.13 18.75
N ILE A 202 -15.05 -6.17 19.47
CA ILE A 202 -15.16 -5.52 20.79
C ILE A 202 -14.39 -6.31 21.85
N GLU A 203 -14.35 -7.64 21.72
CA GLU A 203 -13.80 -8.54 22.73
C GLU A 203 -12.31 -8.83 22.56
N ALA A 204 -11.75 -8.59 21.36
CA ALA A 204 -10.33 -8.78 21.02
C ALA A 204 -9.43 -7.62 21.48
#